data_AF-A0A353J9M9-F1
#
_entry.id   AF-A0A353J9M9-F1
#
_cell.length_a   1.000
_cell.length_b   1.000
_cell.length_c   1.000
_cell.angle_alpha   90.00
_cell.angle_beta   90.00
_cell.angle_gamma   90.00
#
_symmetry.space_group_name_H-M   'P 1'
#
loop_
_entity.id
_entity.type
_entity.pdbx_description
1 polymer ?
#
loop_
_entity_poly.entity_id
_entity_poly.type
_entity_poly.pdbx_seq_one_letter_code
_entity_poly.pdbx_strand_id
1 'polypeptide(L)'
;MANKQKNDFRRSNIPSNANNKNQNANKVNNGVFVYTRNMSVGELAKQLNLNATDIIKFLFLNKKMVTINQTLDDETIGLICLQFGYDFKKEKLISEENFEEMEIVDKPEDLKPRAPIVTIMGHVDHGKTTLIDAIRNSRLVDSEVGGISQAIGAYQKEIDGQKITFIDT
;
A
#
# COMPACT_ATOMS: atom_id res chain seq x y z
N MET A 1 38.52 -25.59 -9.50
CA MET A 1 37.88 -25.21 -8.22
C MET A 1 36.82 -24.18 -8.53
N ALA A 2 35.55 -24.49 -8.24
CA ALA A 2 34.38 -23.80 -8.78
C ALA A 2 34.07 -22.49 -8.05
N ASN A 3 33.86 -21.43 -8.83
CA ASN A 3 33.52 -20.08 -8.37
C ASN A 3 31.98 -19.99 -8.21
N LYS A 4 31.47 -19.96 -6.98
CA LYS A 4 30.03 -19.87 -6.68
C LYS A 4 29.62 -18.40 -6.64
N GLN A 5 29.12 -17.88 -7.76
CA GLN A 5 28.42 -16.60 -7.80
C GLN A 5 27.16 -16.70 -6.92
N LYS A 6 27.13 -15.95 -5.81
CA LYS A 6 25.91 -15.72 -5.02
C LYS A 6 25.08 -14.69 -5.77
N ASN A 7 24.08 -15.16 -6.52
CA ASN A 7 23.04 -14.30 -7.08
C ASN A 7 22.09 -13.90 -5.94
N ASP A 8 22.31 -12.72 -5.36
CA ASP A 8 21.35 -12.07 -4.46
C ASP A 8 20.19 -11.49 -5.28
N PHE A 9 19.28 -12.37 -5.72
CA PHE A 9 18.00 -11.95 -6.27
C PHE A 9 17.21 -11.25 -5.16
N ARG A 10 16.99 -9.94 -5.30
CA ARG A 10 15.99 -9.21 -4.50
C ARG A 10 14.64 -9.89 -4.69
N ARG A 11 14.22 -10.69 -3.71
CA ARG A 11 12.85 -11.20 -3.65
C ARG A 11 11.96 -10.00 -3.35
N SER A 12 11.07 -9.67 -4.28
CA SER A 12 10.02 -8.69 -4.01
C SER A 12 9.07 -9.28 -2.97
N ASN A 13 8.87 -8.58 -1.85
CA ASN A 13 7.78 -8.88 -0.90
C ASN A 13 6.40 -8.49 -1.46
N ILE A 14 6.35 -7.95 -2.68
CA ILE A 14 5.12 -7.71 -3.40
C ILE A 14 4.58 -9.06 -3.87
N PRO A 15 3.37 -9.47 -3.45
CA PRO A 15 2.75 -10.65 -4.02
C PRO A 15 2.53 -10.43 -5.51
N SER A 16 3.27 -11.15 -6.35
CA SER A 16 3.07 -11.14 -7.80
C SER A 16 1.75 -11.84 -8.11
N ASN A 17 0.67 -11.06 -8.21
CA ASN A 17 -0.67 -11.57 -8.51
C ASN A 17 -0.83 -11.83 -10.03
N ALA A 18 0.13 -12.54 -10.63
CA ALA A 18 0.17 -12.79 -12.07
C ALA A 18 -0.90 -13.78 -12.56
N ASN A 19 -1.65 -14.44 -11.67
CA ASN A 19 -2.62 -15.48 -12.03
C ASN A 19 -4.07 -15.23 -11.59
N ASN A 20 -4.43 -14.05 -11.08
CA ASN A 20 -5.81 -13.77 -10.64
C ASN A 20 -6.58 -12.81 -11.56
N LYS A 21 -6.38 -12.90 -12.89
CA LYS A 21 -7.20 -12.12 -13.83
C LYS A 21 -8.65 -12.60 -13.97
N ASN A 22 -9.09 -13.69 -13.32
CA ASN A 22 -10.42 -14.28 -13.60
C ASN A 22 -11.15 -14.96 -12.42
N GLN A 23 -10.93 -14.60 -11.13
CA GLN A 23 -11.73 -15.19 -10.03
C GLN A 23 -12.13 -14.25 -8.88
N ASN A 24 -12.32 -12.95 -9.15
CA ASN A 24 -12.94 -12.04 -8.16
C ASN A 24 -14.46 -12.17 -8.20
N ALA A 25 -14.95 -13.38 -7.96
CA ALA A 25 -16.37 -13.61 -7.70
C ALA A 25 -16.66 -13.07 -6.30
N ASN A 26 -17.61 -12.15 -6.17
CA ASN A 26 -18.19 -11.84 -4.87
C ASN A 26 -18.66 -13.18 -4.27
N LYS A 27 -18.18 -13.50 -3.08
CA LYS A 27 -18.38 -14.81 -2.44
C LYS A 27 -19.15 -14.61 -1.14
N VAL A 28 -20.09 -15.50 -0.89
CA VAL A 28 -20.73 -15.64 0.41
C VAL A 28 -19.96 -16.73 1.16
N ASN A 29 -19.15 -16.33 2.15
CA ASN A 29 -18.41 -17.26 3.00
C ASN A 29 -19.04 -17.26 4.39
N ASN A 30 -19.65 -18.38 4.79
CA ASN A 30 -20.20 -18.59 6.14
C ASN A 30 -21.11 -17.44 6.62
N GLY A 31 -21.98 -16.92 5.76
CA GLY A 31 -22.89 -15.82 6.10
C GLY A 31 -22.30 -14.42 5.94
N VAL A 32 -21.03 -14.28 5.53
CA VAL A 32 -20.42 -12.99 5.20
C VAL A 32 -20.38 -12.80 3.68
N PHE A 33 -21.03 -11.75 3.19
CA PHE A 33 -20.96 -11.32 1.80
C PHE A 33 -19.74 -10.45 1.56
N VAL A 34 -18.77 -10.98 0.80
CA VAL A 34 -17.56 -10.27 0.43
C VAL A 34 -17.72 -9.70 -0.97
N TYR A 35 -17.62 -8.37 -1.09
CA TYR A 35 -17.77 -7.68 -2.37
C TYR A 35 -16.65 -6.67 -2.63
N THR A 36 -16.37 -6.43 -3.91
CA THR A 36 -15.21 -5.61 -4.32
C THR A 36 -15.58 -4.26 -4.91
N ARG A 37 -16.78 -4.14 -5.48
CA ARG A 37 -17.28 -2.94 -6.14
C ARG A 37 -18.76 -2.78 -5.90
N ASN A 38 -19.23 -1.54 -6.02
CA ASN A 38 -20.64 -1.22 -6.08
C ASN A 38 -21.30 -2.00 -7.23
N MET A 39 -22.52 -2.46 -7.00
CA MET A 39 -23.26 -3.30 -7.95
C MET A 39 -24.73 -2.88 -8.00
N SER A 40 -25.39 -3.31 -9.07
CA SER A 40 -26.83 -3.09 -9.21
C SER A 40 -27.64 -3.97 -8.26
N VAL A 41 -28.89 -3.58 -8.00
CA VAL A 41 -29.85 -4.38 -7.22
C VAL A 41 -29.98 -5.80 -7.80
N GLY A 42 -30.05 -5.93 -9.13
CA GLY A 42 -30.15 -7.21 -9.81
C GLY A 42 -28.90 -8.08 -9.67
N GLU A 43 -27.71 -7.49 -9.67
CA GLU A 43 -26.45 -8.22 -9.42
C GLU A 43 -26.34 -8.67 -7.96
N LEU A 44 -26.67 -7.80 -7.01
CA LEU A 44 -26.67 -8.14 -5.58
C LEU A 44 -27.64 -9.27 -5.27
N ALA A 45 -28.86 -9.22 -5.84
CA ALA A 45 -29.86 -10.26 -5.71
C ALA A 45 -29.34 -11.62 -6.18
N LYS A 46 -28.68 -11.66 -7.34
CA LYS A 46 -28.10 -12.90 -7.89
C LYS A 46 -26.98 -13.45 -7.00
N GLN A 47 -26.17 -12.59 -6.39
CA GLN A 47 -25.03 -13.02 -5.59
C GLN A 47 -25.43 -13.51 -4.19
N LEU A 48 -26.48 -12.93 -3.61
CA LEU A 48 -27.04 -13.34 -2.32
C LEU A 48 -28.10 -14.45 -2.45
N ASN A 49 -28.41 -14.90 -3.69
CA ASN A 49 -29.53 -15.80 -4.00
C ASN A 49 -30.87 -15.30 -3.43
N LEU A 50 -31.13 -14.00 -3.55
CA LEU A 50 -32.34 -13.34 -3.11
C LEU A 50 -33.19 -12.89 -4.30
N ASN A 51 -34.49 -12.71 -4.08
CA ASN A 51 -35.36 -12.10 -5.07
C ASN A 51 -35.13 -10.59 -5.14
N ALA A 52 -34.83 -10.07 -6.33
CA ALA A 52 -34.65 -8.63 -6.55
C ALA A 52 -35.87 -7.81 -6.10
N THR A 53 -37.08 -8.36 -6.27
CA THR A 53 -38.33 -7.71 -5.84
C THR A 53 -38.38 -7.48 -4.34
N ASP A 54 -37.86 -8.40 -3.53
CA ASP A 54 -37.88 -8.28 -2.07
C ASP A 54 -36.86 -7.25 -1.58
N ILE A 55 -35.71 -7.16 -2.26
CA ILE A 55 -34.72 -6.09 -2.03
C ILE A 55 -35.32 -4.72 -2.38
N ILE A 56 -36.01 -4.59 -3.52
CA ILE A 56 -36.64 -3.32 -3.93
C ILE A 56 -37.72 -2.90 -2.92
N LYS A 57 -38.55 -3.84 -2.45
CA LYS A 57 -39.57 -3.58 -1.42
C LYS A 57 -38.93 -3.10 -0.12
N PHE A 58 -37.86 -3.74 0.32
CA PHE A 58 -37.15 -3.33 1.54
C PHE A 58 -36.56 -1.92 1.42
N LEU A 59 -35.92 -1.60 0.30
CA LEU A 59 -35.38 -0.25 0.07
C LEU A 59 -36.49 0.80 -0.01
N PHE A 60 -37.63 0.46 -0.61
CA PHE A 60 -38.80 1.32 -0.66
C PHE A 60 -39.31 1.67 0.75
N LEU A 61 -39.40 0.70 1.65
CA LEU A 61 -39.77 0.92 3.06
C LEU A 61 -38.76 1.81 3.80
N ASN A 62 -37.49 1.74 3.42
CA ASN A 62 -36.42 2.63 3.92
C ASN A 62 -36.37 3.98 3.17
N LYS A 63 -37.45 4.39 2.48
CA LYS A 63 -37.59 5.65 1.74
C LYS A 63 -36.58 5.82 0.58
N LYS A 64 -35.95 4.74 0.12
CA LYS A 64 -35.06 4.73 -1.06
C LYS A 64 -35.77 4.06 -2.24
N MET A 65 -36.20 4.87 -3.22
CA MET A 65 -36.74 4.33 -4.48
C MET A 65 -35.61 3.95 -5.42
N VAL A 66 -35.52 2.67 -5.78
CA VAL A 66 -34.50 2.17 -6.71
C VAL A 66 -35.10 1.23 -7.77
N THR A 67 -34.42 1.12 -8.90
CA THR A 67 -34.75 0.16 -9.98
C THR A 67 -33.76 -1.01 -10.03
N ILE A 68 -34.12 -2.09 -10.73
CA ILE A 68 -33.30 -3.32 -10.78
C ILE A 68 -31.85 -3.09 -11.28
N ASN A 69 -31.66 -2.15 -12.20
CA ASN A 69 -30.36 -1.85 -12.82
C ASN A 69 -29.62 -0.72 -12.09
N GLN A 70 -30.19 -0.17 -11.02
CA GLN A 70 -29.59 0.95 -10.31
C GLN A 70 -28.45 0.47 -9.41
N THR A 71 -27.28 1.08 -9.58
CA THR A 71 -26.11 0.84 -8.75
C THR A 71 -26.34 1.33 -7.32
N LEU A 72 -25.99 0.49 -6.36
CA LEU A 72 -26.09 0.77 -4.94
C LEU A 72 -24.76 1.27 -4.37
N ASP A 73 -24.83 2.18 -3.42
CA ASP A 73 -23.73 2.61 -2.55
C ASP A 73 -23.43 1.57 -1.45
N ASP A 74 -22.22 1.64 -0.88
CA ASP A 74 -21.74 0.68 0.12
C ASP A 74 -22.68 0.59 1.33
N GLU A 75 -23.19 1.73 1.79
CA GLU A 75 -24.12 1.81 2.92
C GLU A 75 -25.41 1.03 2.64
N THR A 76 -25.95 1.16 1.42
CA THR A 76 -27.18 0.46 1.04
C THR A 76 -26.94 -1.04 0.84
N ILE A 77 -25.80 -1.44 0.27
CA ILE A 77 -25.42 -2.86 0.16
C ILE A 77 -25.33 -3.48 1.55
N GLY A 78 -24.65 -2.80 2.49
CA GLY A 78 -24.52 -3.27 3.88
C GLY A 78 -25.88 -3.39 4.57
N LEU A 79 -26.76 -2.40 4.41
CA LEU A 79 -28.10 -2.42 4.97
C LEU A 79 -28.94 -3.61 4.46
N ILE A 80 -28.86 -3.92 3.16
CA ILE A 80 -29.53 -5.09 2.58
C ILE A 80 -28.94 -6.37 3.15
N CYS A 81 -27.61 -6.50 3.18
CA CYS A 81 -26.96 -7.71 3.71
C CYS A 81 -27.44 -8.01 5.13
N LEU A 82 -27.38 -7.02 6.02
CA LEU A 82 -27.80 -7.15 7.42
C LEU A 82 -29.27 -7.56 7.55
N GLN A 83 -30.16 -6.96 6.75
CA GLN A 83 -31.59 -7.29 6.78
C GLN A 83 -31.86 -8.74 6.38
N PHE A 84 -31.12 -9.26 5.40
CA PHE A 84 -31.30 -10.61 4.87
C PHE A 84 -30.42 -11.65 5.57
N GLY A 85 -29.82 -11.29 6.71
CA GLY A 85 -29.06 -12.22 7.57
C GLY A 85 -27.62 -12.49 7.11
N TYR A 86 -27.08 -11.61 6.27
CA TYR A 86 -25.68 -11.64 5.86
C TYR A 86 -24.88 -10.53 6.55
N ASP A 87 -23.72 -10.87 7.09
CA ASP A 87 -22.70 -9.87 7.39
C ASP A 87 -22.05 -9.42 6.07
N PHE A 88 -21.34 -8.29 6.05
CA PHE A 88 -20.74 -7.78 4.81
C PHE A 88 -19.31 -7.29 5.03
N LYS A 89 -18.47 -7.53 4.02
CA LYS A 89 -17.10 -7.03 4.00
C LYS A 89 -16.75 -6.51 2.62
N LYS A 90 -16.34 -5.25 2.54
CA LYS A 90 -15.78 -4.69 1.32
C LYS A 90 -14.31 -5.04 1.22
N GLU A 91 -13.92 -5.79 0.19
CA GLU A 91 -12.52 -6.02 -0.15
C GLU A 91 -12.09 -5.01 -1.21
N LYS A 92 -11.08 -4.20 -0.91
CA LYS A 92 -10.45 -3.36 -1.92
C LYS A 92 -9.68 -4.26 -2.88
N LEU A 93 -10.04 -4.22 -4.15
CA LEU A 93 -9.20 -4.82 -5.19
C LEU A 93 -7.92 -3.99 -5.29
N ILE A 94 -6.82 -4.63 -4.90
CA ILE A 94 -5.48 -4.13 -5.12
C ILE A 94 -5.21 -4.32 -6.63
N SER A 95 -5.53 -3.30 -7.44
CA SER A 95 -5.02 -3.18 -8.80
C SER A 95 -3.60 -2.60 -8.76
N GLU A 96 -2.79 -2.89 -9.79
CA GLU A 96 -1.42 -2.36 -9.94
C GLU A 96 -1.36 -0.83 -9.89
N GLU A 97 -2.49 -0.16 -10.17
CA GLU A 97 -2.68 1.29 -10.14
C GLU A 97 -2.84 1.87 -8.72
N ASN A 98 -3.22 1.06 -7.74
CA ASN A 98 -3.47 1.47 -6.35
C ASN A 98 -2.33 1.03 -5.40
N PHE A 99 -1.08 1.08 -5.90
CA PHE A 99 0.08 0.61 -5.14
C PHE A 99 0.34 1.42 -3.86
N GLU A 100 -0.02 2.71 -3.86
CA GLU A 100 0.13 3.62 -2.72
C GLU A 100 -0.81 3.29 -1.55
N GLU A 101 -1.91 2.58 -1.78
CA GLU A 101 -2.87 2.18 -0.72
C GLU A 101 -2.56 0.80 -0.11
N MET A 102 -1.50 0.11 -0.55
CA MET A 102 -1.10 -1.17 0.03
C MET A 102 -0.32 -0.98 1.33
N GLU A 103 -0.96 -1.28 2.47
CA GLU A 103 -0.24 -1.54 3.71
C GLU A 103 0.47 -2.90 3.61
N ILE A 104 1.74 -2.88 3.21
CA ILE A 104 2.61 -4.05 3.26
C ILE A 104 3.16 -4.16 4.69
N VAL A 105 2.50 -4.96 5.51
CA VAL A 105 2.98 -5.29 6.85
C VAL A 105 3.87 -6.53 6.76
N ASP A 106 5.19 -6.34 6.90
CA ASP A 106 6.12 -7.46 7.00
C ASP A 106 5.84 -8.28 8.26
N LYS A 107 5.96 -9.62 8.18
CA LYS A 107 5.84 -10.48 9.35
C LYS A 107 7.01 -10.23 10.30
N PRO A 108 6.83 -10.35 11.63
CA PRO A 108 7.92 -10.16 12.59
C PRO A 108 9.16 -11.01 12.31
N GLU A 109 8.97 -12.20 11.75
CA GLU A 109 10.02 -13.17 11.40
C GLU A 109 10.87 -12.72 10.19
N ASP A 110 10.30 -11.90 9.31
CA ASP A 110 10.94 -11.43 8.08
C ASP A 110 11.72 -10.11 8.28
N LEU A 111 11.60 -9.49 9.46
CA LEU A 111 12.28 -8.25 9.80
C LEU A 111 13.79 -8.45 9.86
N LYS A 112 14.52 -7.59 9.14
CA LYS A 112 15.99 -7.60 9.12
C LYS A 112 16.54 -6.24 9.57
N PRO A 113 17.70 -6.22 10.25
CA PRO A 113 18.42 -4.98 10.52
C PRO A 113 18.71 -4.24 9.21
N ARG A 114 18.37 -2.95 9.16
CA ARG A 114 18.65 -2.08 8.02
C ARG A 114 19.52 -0.91 8.46
N ALA A 115 20.30 -0.39 7.51
CA ALA A 115 21.09 0.81 7.73
C ALA A 115 20.18 1.99 8.13
N PRO A 116 20.49 2.74 9.20
CA PRO A 116 19.79 3.98 9.49
C PRO A 116 20.04 5.00 8.36
N ILE A 117 19.01 5.80 8.09
CA ILE A 117 19.07 6.93 7.15
C ILE A 117 18.99 8.20 7.98
N VAL A 118 19.99 9.07 7.86
CA VAL A 118 20.16 10.28 8.67
C VAL A 118 20.26 11.48 7.74
N THR A 119 19.37 12.46 7.90
CA THR A 119 19.44 13.74 7.17
C THR A 119 19.93 14.82 8.12
N ILE A 120 20.87 15.65 7.68
CA ILE A 120 21.40 16.77 8.47
C ILE A 120 20.77 18.06 7.94
N MET A 121 19.86 18.65 8.73
CA MET A 121 19.15 19.88 8.38
C MET A 121 19.57 21.05 9.28
N GLY A 122 19.41 22.29 8.80
CA GLY A 122 19.77 23.49 9.56
C GLY A 122 19.96 24.73 8.69
N HIS A 123 20.17 25.89 9.32
CA HIS A 123 20.35 27.19 8.64
C HIS A 123 21.61 27.21 7.75
N VAL A 124 21.68 28.19 6.85
CA VAL A 124 22.87 28.44 6.01
C VAL A 124 24.06 28.74 6.93
N ASP A 125 25.26 28.29 6.55
CA ASP A 125 26.53 28.48 7.28
C ASP A 125 26.66 27.81 8.66
N HIS A 126 25.75 26.93 9.05
CA HIS A 126 25.88 26.13 10.27
C HIS A 126 26.85 24.93 10.15
N GLY A 127 27.66 24.88 9.10
CA GLY A 127 28.67 23.83 8.92
C GLY A 127 28.11 22.43 8.68
N LYS A 128 26.88 22.30 8.16
CA LYS A 128 26.26 20.99 7.81
C LYS A 128 27.17 20.18 6.89
N THR A 129 27.60 20.79 5.78
CA THR A 129 28.48 20.19 4.78
C THR A 129 29.86 19.87 5.39
N THR A 130 30.38 20.72 6.28
CA THR A 130 31.64 20.47 6.99
C THR A 130 31.56 19.24 7.91
N LEU A 131 30.45 19.04 8.62
CA LEU A 131 30.24 17.86 9.45
C LEU A 131 30.18 16.59 8.59
N ILE A 132 29.49 16.67 7.47
CA ILE A 132 29.38 15.59 6.49
C ILE A 132 30.74 15.22 5.91
N ASP A 133 31.54 16.22 5.56
CA ASP A 133 32.91 16.04 5.07
C ASP A 133 33.82 15.37 6.09
N ALA A 134 33.73 15.77 7.36
CA ALA A 134 34.48 15.15 8.44
C ALA A 134 34.11 13.66 8.60
N ILE A 135 32.82 13.32 8.53
CA ILE A 135 32.35 11.92 8.59
C ILE A 135 32.87 11.12 7.38
N ARG A 136 32.87 11.73 6.20
CA ARG A 136 33.32 11.09 4.97
C ARG A 136 34.85 10.99 4.85
N ASN A 137 35.61 11.78 5.59
CA ASN A 137 37.03 12.05 5.33
C ASN A 137 37.25 12.63 3.92
N SER A 138 36.33 13.49 3.48
CA SER A 138 36.44 14.25 2.22
C SER A 138 36.49 15.75 2.48
N ARG A 139 36.74 16.53 1.43
CA ARG A 139 36.65 17.99 1.43
C ARG A 139 35.82 18.46 0.24
N LEU A 140 34.53 18.20 0.27
CA LEU A 140 33.57 18.71 -0.70
C LEU A 140 33.47 20.23 -0.63
N VAL A 141 33.48 20.80 0.58
CA VAL A 141 33.41 22.26 0.81
C VAL A 141 34.48 23.02 0.01
N ASP A 142 35.69 22.46 -0.12
CA ASP A 142 36.81 23.07 -0.86
C ASP A 142 36.63 23.01 -2.39
N SER A 143 35.75 22.11 -2.88
CA SER A 143 35.53 21.85 -4.31
C SER A 143 34.23 22.43 -4.85
N GLU A 144 33.33 22.90 -3.99
CA GLU A 144 32.04 23.45 -4.37
C GLU A 144 32.07 24.98 -4.54
N VAL A 145 31.39 25.46 -5.59
CA VAL A 145 31.32 26.89 -5.89
C VAL A 145 30.54 27.61 -4.79
N GLY A 146 31.24 28.44 -4.01
CA GLY A 146 30.64 29.22 -2.91
C GLY A 146 30.77 28.59 -1.52
N GLY A 147 31.46 27.45 -1.38
CA GLY A 147 31.76 26.84 -0.07
C GLY A 147 30.54 26.27 0.67
N ILE A 148 29.44 26.04 -0.04
CA ILE A 148 28.19 25.46 0.48
C ILE A 148 27.65 24.39 -0.47
N SER A 149 26.98 23.39 0.12
CA SER A 149 26.28 22.34 -0.65
C SER A 149 25.14 22.91 -1.47
N GLN A 150 25.13 22.61 -2.78
CA GLN A 150 24.12 23.07 -3.75
C GLN A 150 23.24 21.91 -4.26
N ALA A 151 23.66 20.67 -4.05
CA ALA A 151 22.99 19.49 -4.56
C ALA A 151 22.70 18.50 -3.44
N ILE A 152 21.50 17.92 -3.47
CA ILE A 152 21.14 16.84 -2.54
C ILE A 152 22.01 15.62 -2.85
N GLY A 153 22.75 15.17 -1.85
CA GLY A 153 23.68 14.05 -1.96
C GLY A 153 23.35 12.96 -0.94
N ALA A 154 23.49 11.69 -1.33
CA ALA A 154 23.41 10.56 -0.41
C ALA A 154 24.74 9.82 -0.38
N TYR A 155 25.25 9.54 0.82
CA TYR A 155 26.49 8.80 1.00
C TYR A 155 26.37 7.80 2.13
N GLN A 156 27.17 6.72 2.05
CA GLN A 156 27.14 5.64 3.02
C GLN A 156 28.52 5.47 3.65
N LYS A 157 28.57 5.41 4.99
CA LYS A 157 29.78 5.14 5.77
C LYS A 157 29.55 3.92 6.64
N GLU A 158 30.59 3.10 6.79
CA GLU A 158 30.60 1.99 7.73
C GLU A 158 31.23 2.45 9.05
N ILE A 159 30.49 2.28 10.15
CA ILE A 159 30.89 2.60 11.52
C ILE A 159 30.58 1.36 12.36
N ASP A 160 31.58 0.82 13.05
CA ASP A 160 31.46 -0.39 13.89
C ASP A 160 30.80 -1.58 13.18
N GLY A 161 31.11 -1.77 11.89
CA GLY A 161 30.56 -2.84 11.06
C GLY A 161 29.10 -2.63 10.62
N GLN A 162 28.51 -1.48 10.95
CA GLN A 162 27.17 -1.09 10.52
C GLN A 162 27.24 0.02 9.49
N LYS A 163 26.44 -0.11 8.43
CA LYS A 163 26.33 0.91 7.39
C LYS A 163 25.33 1.97 7.83
N ILE A 164 25.71 3.24 7.72
CA ILE A 164 24.84 4.39 7.96
C ILE A 164 24.78 5.21 6.67
N THR A 165 23.57 5.53 6.23
CA THR A 165 23.34 6.39 5.06
C THR A 165 23.02 7.79 5.52
N PHE A 166 23.73 8.77 4.99
CA PHE A 166 23.52 10.18 5.29
C PHE A 166 23.01 10.90 4.04
N ILE A 167 22.11 11.86 4.26
CA ILE A 167 21.55 12.73 3.22
C ILE A 167 21.96 14.17 3.54
N ASP A 168 22.68 14.80 2.61
CA ASP A 168 22.98 16.23 2.61
C ASP A 168 21.97 16.97 1.74
N THR A 169 21.58 18.17 2.16
CA THR A 169 20.57 19.01 1.50
C THR A 169 20.98 20.47 1.46
#